data_AF-A0A7V8WXU1-F1
#
_entry.id   AF-A0A7V8WXU1-F1
#
_cell.length_a   1.000
_cell.length_b   1.000
_cell.length_c   1.000
_cell.angle_alpha   90.00
_cell.angle_beta   90.00
_cell.angle_gamma   90.00
#
_symmetry.space_group_name_H-M   'P 1'
#
loop_
_entity.id
_entity.type
_entity.pdbx_description
1 polymer ?
#
loop_
_entity_poly.entity_id
_entity_poly.type
_entity_poly.pdbx_seq_one_letter_code
_entity_poly.pdbx_strand_id
1 'polypeptide(L)'
;APAALLQATTVADAVALVEPAGPQGGADPDDPLVRDPLLETATRPLPDGLANELRGLDAAVASYRTVFGPSDPLAGVVSDLVLTAAAAELTSGERRAVLGAGRAALDAQLELIAAPQRQRFTLTAREGRVQLSLTNGTDRPVDVTLELRGDRLELPEYPDGRVQVRLEPGTRQIDLLLRARSSGDAPLDLRVTSPDGRLDLGRTSVTVRTTAVSGVGLVLMGAALLFLVVWWTRTILRDRRAARGRHPAHAK
;
A
#
# COMPACT_ATOMS: atom_id res chain seq x y z
N ALA A 1 -36.28 0.56 -16.29
CA ALA A 1 -35.46 0.64 -15.06
C ALA A 1 -35.39 -0.75 -14.47
N PRO A 2 -34.20 -1.30 -14.15
CA PRO A 2 -34.10 -2.62 -13.55
C PRO A 2 -34.62 -2.55 -12.10
N ALA A 3 -35.55 -3.42 -11.75
CA ALA A 3 -36.07 -3.53 -10.39
C ALA A 3 -34.94 -3.99 -9.46
N ALA A 4 -34.70 -3.25 -8.38
CA ALA A 4 -33.76 -3.64 -7.35
C ALA A 4 -34.30 -4.91 -6.67
N LEU A 5 -33.63 -6.05 -6.89
CA LEU A 5 -33.98 -7.36 -6.32
C LEU A 5 -33.68 -7.48 -4.82
N LEU A 6 -33.08 -6.46 -4.21
CA LEU A 6 -32.71 -6.45 -2.79
C LEU A 6 -33.15 -5.11 -2.19
N GLN A 7 -34.13 -5.16 -1.28
CA GLN A 7 -34.51 -4.04 -0.43
C GLN A 7 -33.91 -4.24 0.96
N ALA A 8 -33.33 -3.18 1.53
CA ALA A 8 -32.96 -3.17 2.93
C ALA A 8 -34.24 -3.27 3.76
N THR A 9 -34.32 -4.27 4.63
CA THR A 9 -35.47 -4.52 5.51
C THR A 9 -35.00 -4.72 6.94
N THR A 10 -35.87 -4.47 7.92
CA THR A 10 -35.57 -4.81 9.31
C THR A 10 -35.90 -6.28 9.57
N VAL A 11 -35.31 -6.86 10.63
CA VAL A 11 -35.67 -8.24 11.04
C VAL A 11 -37.15 -8.32 11.39
N ALA A 12 -37.73 -7.28 12.00
CA ALA A 12 -39.15 -7.24 12.32
C ALA A 12 -40.03 -7.30 11.07
N ASP A 13 -39.71 -6.52 10.05
CA ASP A 13 -40.43 -6.51 8.78
C ASP A 13 -40.25 -7.84 8.02
N ALA A 14 -39.06 -8.44 8.08
CA ALA A 14 -38.78 -9.74 7.48
C ALA A 14 -39.57 -10.87 8.16
N VAL A 15 -39.70 -10.84 9.48
CA VAL A 15 -40.49 -11.81 10.25
C VAL A 15 -41.99 -11.62 10.02
N ALA A 16 -42.45 -10.38 9.88
CA ALA A 16 -43.85 -10.07 9.59
C ALA A 16 -44.32 -10.58 8.21
N LEU A 17 -43.39 -10.87 7.29
CA LEU A 17 -43.68 -11.47 5.99
C LEU A 17 -43.91 -12.99 6.04
N VAL A 18 -43.62 -13.65 7.16
CA VAL A 18 -43.77 -15.09 7.31
C VAL A 18 -45.15 -15.41 7.87
N GLU A 19 -45.95 -16.19 7.12
CA GLU A 19 -47.21 -16.73 7.66
C GLU A 19 -46.92 -17.65 8.85
N PRO A 20 -47.57 -17.44 10.00
CA PRO A 20 -47.31 -18.25 11.18
C PRO A 20 -47.77 -19.68 10.93
N ALA A 21 -46.90 -20.64 11.26
CA ALA A 21 -47.26 -22.05 11.23
C ALA A 21 -48.17 -22.36 12.42
N GLY A 22 -49.28 -23.05 12.19
CA GLY A 22 -50.15 -23.62 13.21
C GLY A 22 -49.64 -24.96 13.75
N PRO A 23 -50.30 -25.49 14.78
CA PRO A 23 -49.85 -26.68 15.53
C PRO A 23 -49.74 -27.96 14.71
N GLN A 24 -50.38 -28.04 13.55
CA GLN A 24 -50.33 -29.20 12.64
C GLN A 24 -49.36 -29.01 11.46
N GLY A 25 -48.55 -27.94 11.46
CA GLY A 25 -47.52 -27.70 10.45
C GLY A 25 -47.98 -27.01 9.15
N GLY A 26 -49.27 -26.63 9.06
CA GLY A 26 -49.79 -25.72 8.03
C GLY A 26 -49.81 -24.27 8.51
N ALA A 27 -50.02 -23.29 7.63
CA ALA A 27 -50.21 -21.89 8.04
C ALA A 27 -51.56 -21.72 8.76
N ASP A 28 -51.54 -21.17 9.97
CA ASP A 28 -52.74 -20.87 10.76
C ASP A 28 -52.57 -19.50 11.45
N PRO A 29 -53.18 -18.44 10.91
CA PRO A 29 -53.10 -17.10 11.48
C PRO A 29 -53.85 -16.96 12.81
N ASP A 30 -54.87 -17.79 13.04
CA ASP A 30 -55.78 -17.68 14.18
C ASP A 30 -55.29 -18.51 15.38
N ASP A 31 -54.53 -19.59 15.13
CA ASP A 31 -53.86 -20.41 16.16
C ASP A 31 -52.38 -20.64 15.82
N PRO A 32 -51.54 -19.60 15.90
CA PRO A 32 -50.13 -19.73 15.60
C PRO A 32 -49.46 -20.66 16.61
N LEU A 33 -48.55 -21.52 16.13
CA LEU A 33 -47.69 -22.35 16.97
C LEU A 33 -46.74 -21.44 17.78
N VAL A 34 -47.20 -21.04 18.95
CA VAL A 34 -46.36 -20.35 19.94
C VAL A 34 -45.55 -21.41 20.65
N ARG A 35 -44.28 -21.56 20.25
CA ARG A 35 -43.30 -22.19 21.14
C ARG A 35 -43.00 -21.17 22.22
N ASP A 36 -43.41 -21.49 23.44
CA ASP A 36 -42.85 -20.86 24.62
C ASP A 36 -41.56 -21.62 24.92
N PRO A 37 -40.40 -21.19 24.39
CA PRO A 37 -39.20 -21.92 24.68
C PRO A 37 -39.02 -21.86 26.20
N LEU A 38 -38.80 -23.01 26.83
CA LEU A 38 -38.20 -23.05 28.15
C LEU A 38 -36.75 -22.58 28.01
N LEU A 39 -36.58 -21.32 27.58
CA LEU A 39 -35.42 -20.54 27.89
C LEU A 39 -35.53 -20.39 29.40
N GLU A 40 -34.95 -21.35 30.12
CA GLU A 40 -34.21 -21.00 31.30
C GLU A 40 -33.23 -19.95 30.79
N THR A 41 -33.70 -18.70 30.78
CA THR A 41 -32.95 -17.57 30.27
C THR A 41 -31.99 -17.34 31.40
N ALA A 42 -30.97 -18.19 31.46
CA ALA A 42 -29.68 -17.79 31.93
C ALA A 42 -29.30 -16.68 30.96
N THR A 43 -29.83 -15.48 31.22
CA THR A 43 -29.36 -14.20 30.73
C THR A 43 -27.97 -14.07 31.31
N ARG A 44 -27.05 -14.97 30.92
CA ARG A 44 -25.64 -14.78 31.17
C ARG A 44 -25.33 -13.57 30.31
N PRO A 45 -25.05 -12.42 30.93
CA PRO A 45 -24.60 -11.27 30.16
C PRO A 45 -23.44 -11.76 29.30
N LEU A 46 -23.42 -11.35 28.02
CA LEU A 46 -22.24 -11.61 27.20
C LEU A 46 -21.03 -11.09 27.99
N PRO A 47 -19.91 -11.84 28.04
CA PRO A 47 -18.71 -11.36 28.69
C PRO A 47 -18.37 -9.96 28.17
N ASP A 48 -18.10 -9.03 29.08
CA ASP A 48 -17.76 -7.66 28.73
C ASP A 48 -16.60 -7.66 27.71
N GLY A 49 -16.77 -6.89 26.63
CA GLY A 49 -15.75 -6.77 25.58
C GLY A 49 -15.74 -7.86 24.51
N LEU A 50 -16.44 -9.00 24.69
CA LEU A 50 -16.46 -10.08 23.70
C LEU A 50 -16.93 -9.60 22.31
N ALA A 51 -17.97 -8.77 22.26
CA ALA A 51 -18.45 -8.21 21.01
C ALA A 51 -17.39 -7.33 20.30
N ASN A 52 -16.52 -6.66 21.06
CA ASN A 52 -15.41 -5.88 20.49
C ASN A 52 -14.30 -6.80 20.00
N GLU A 53 -13.98 -7.88 20.74
CA GLU A 53 -12.98 -8.88 20.34
C GLU A 53 -13.38 -9.59 19.04
N LEU A 54 -14.62 -10.06 18.94
CA LEU A 54 -15.15 -10.70 17.72
C LEU A 54 -15.11 -9.74 16.54
N ARG A 55 -15.61 -8.50 16.71
CA ARG A 55 -15.54 -7.46 15.65
C ARG A 55 -14.11 -7.14 15.25
N GLY A 56 -13.17 -7.13 16.19
CA GLY A 56 -11.75 -6.90 15.92
C GLY A 56 -11.14 -8.03 15.09
N LEU A 57 -11.43 -9.29 15.45
CA LEU A 57 -10.91 -10.44 14.71
C LEU A 57 -11.56 -10.57 13.32
N ASP A 58 -12.86 -10.33 13.19
CA ASP A 58 -13.55 -10.26 11.89
C ASP A 58 -12.93 -9.21 10.98
N ALA A 59 -12.65 -8.01 11.51
CA ALA A 59 -11.97 -6.97 10.74
C ALA A 59 -10.55 -7.38 10.32
N ALA A 60 -9.83 -8.10 11.17
CA ALA A 60 -8.50 -8.62 10.84
C ALA A 60 -8.57 -9.69 9.74
N VAL A 61 -9.54 -10.61 9.81
CA VAL A 61 -9.77 -11.63 8.77
C VAL A 61 -10.16 -10.97 7.44
N ALA A 62 -11.05 -9.98 7.47
CA ALA A 62 -11.44 -9.23 6.27
C ALA A 62 -10.23 -8.55 5.61
N SER A 63 -9.39 -7.89 6.42
CA SER A 63 -8.18 -7.22 5.94
C SER A 63 -7.18 -8.25 5.37
N TYR A 64 -6.99 -9.38 6.04
CA TYR A 64 -6.13 -10.48 5.59
C TYR A 64 -6.59 -11.06 4.24
N ARG A 65 -7.90 -11.23 4.02
CA ARG A 65 -8.47 -11.66 2.74
C ARG A 65 -8.19 -10.70 1.59
N THR A 66 -8.01 -9.40 1.87
CA THR A 66 -7.61 -8.46 0.82
C THR A 66 -6.18 -8.68 0.35
N VAL A 67 -5.30 -9.20 1.21
CA VAL A 67 -3.88 -9.46 0.91
C VAL A 67 -3.68 -10.82 0.24
N PHE A 68 -4.27 -11.88 0.81
CA PHE A 68 -4.05 -13.27 0.36
C PHE A 68 -5.16 -13.81 -0.55
N GLY A 69 -6.22 -13.03 -0.76
CA GLY A 69 -7.39 -13.40 -1.53
C GLY A 69 -8.56 -13.90 -0.68
N PRO A 70 -9.79 -13.85 -1.22
CA PRO A 70 -11.01 -14.16 -0.48
C PRO A 70 -11.14 -15.63 -0.06
N SER A 71 -10.50 -16.53 -0.80
CA SER A 71 -10.55 -17.99 -0.63
C SER A 71 -9.31 -18.58 0.08
N ASP A 72 -8.55 -17.76 0.80
CA ASP A 72 -7.41 -18.24 1.59
C ASP A 72 -7.88 -19.23 2.69
N PRO A 73 -7.26 -20.42 2.80
CA PRO A 73 -7.70 -21.46 3.74
C PRO A 73 -7.52 -21.04 5.21
N LEU A 74 -6.49 -20.26 5.54
CA LEU A 74 -6.27 -19.80 6.91
C LEU A 74 -7.32 -18.76 7.31
N ALA A 75 -7.70 -17.87 6.39
CA ALA A 75 -8.82 -16.96 6.62
C ALA A 75 -10.15 -17.71 6.86
N GLY A 76 -10.36 -18.83 6.16
CA GLY A 76 -11.49 -19.74 6.39
C GLY A 76 -11.48 -20.34 7.80
N VAL A 77 -10.36 -20.96 8.19
CA VAL A 77 -10.19 -21.57 9.51
C VAL A 77 -10.40 -20.56 10.64
N VAL A 78 -9.86 -19.35 10.52
CA VAL A 78 -10.05 -18.31 11.56
C VAL A 78 -11.50 -17.80 11.58
N SER A 79 -12.19 -17.74 10.44
CA SER A 79 -13.62 -17.39 10.41
C SER A 79 -14.47 -18.43 11.14
N ASP A 80 -14.23 -19.72 10.89
CA ASP A 80 -14.92 -20.81 11.57
C ASP A 80 -14.63 -20.81 13.07
N LEU A 81 -13.40 -20.44 13.44
CA LEU A 81 -12.99 -20.26 14.82
C LEU A 81 -13.72 -19.08 15.48
N VAL A 82 -13.91 -17.94 14.80
CA VAL A 82 -14.72 -16.81 15.30
C VAL A 82 -16.17 -17.25 15.55
N LEU A 83 -16.76 -17.98 14.61
CA LEU A 83 -18.12 -18.51 14.74
C LEU A 83 -18.24 -19.48 15.93
N THR A 84 -17.25 -20.37 16.10
CA THR A 84 -17.20 -21.31 17.23
C THR A 84 -16.98 -20.58 18.55
N ALA A 85 -16.10 -19.58 18.56
CA ALA A 85 -15.81 -18.74 19.72
C ALA A 85 -16.97 -17.82 20.09
N ALA A 86 -18.00 -17.66 19.25
CA ALA A 86 -19.24 -16.98 19.59
C ALA A 86 -20.23 -17.91 20.32
N ALA A 87 -20.09 -19.23 20.22
CA ALA A 87 -20.96 -20.18 20.90
C ALA A 87 -20.87 -20.05 22.44
N ALA A 88 -21.97 -20.29 23.14
CA ALA A 88 -22.09 -20.08 24.59
C ALA A 88 -21.30 -21.09 25.44
N GLU A 89 -20.75 -22.14 24.81
CA GLU A 89 -20.17 -23.29 25.50
C GLU A 89 -18.75 -23.05 26.05
N LEU A 90 -18.03 -22.06 25.52
CA LEU A 90 -16.65 -21.75 25.94
C LEU A 90 -16.60 -20.84 27.18
N THR A 91 -15.72 -21.16 28.13
CA THR A 91 -15.41 -20.24 29.23
C THR A 91 -14.71 -18.98 28.70
N SER A 92 -14.74 -17.89 29.47
CA SER A 92 -14.08 -16.63 29.08
C SER A 92 -12.56 -16.78 28.89
N GLY A 93 -11.92 -17.76 29.55
CA GLY A 93 -10.49 -18.05 29.41
C GLY A 93 -10.18 -18.79 28.11
N GLU A 94 -10.92 -19.86 27.84
CA GLU A 94 -10.77 -20.66 26.61
C GLU A 94 -11.07 -19.83 25.37
N ARG A 95 -12.13 -19.02 25.42
CA ARG A 95 -12.50 -18.12 24.31
C ARG A 95 -11.39 -17.14 23.96
N ARG A 96 -10.78 -16.49 24.97
CA ARG A 96 -9.63 -15.59 24.75
C ARG A 96 -8.41 -16.32 24.20
N ALA A 97 -8.13 -17.52 24.66
CA ALA A 97 -7.02 -18.32 24.15
C ALA A 97 -7.25 -18.70 22.67
N VAL A 98 -8.46 -19.12 22.33
CA VAL A 98 -8.86 -19.49 20.96
C VAL A 98 -8.79 -18.28 20.02
N LEU A 99 -9.41 -17.16 20.39
CA LEU A 99 -9.37 -15.91 19.61
C LEU A 99 -7.93 -15.40 19.45
N GLY A 100 -7.13 -15.46 20.52
CA GLY A 100 -5.72 -15.07 20.51
C GLY A 100 -4.87 -15.95 19.57
N ALA A 101 -5.11 -17.26 19.55
CA ALA A 101 -4.42 -18.18 18.65
C ALA A 101 -4.75 -17.89 17.18
N GLY A 102 -6.02 -17.60 16.86
CA GLY A 102 -6.43 -17.19 15.51
C GLY A 102 -5.74 -15.89 15.07
N ARG A 103 -5.67 -14.90 15.96
CA ARG A 103 -4.97 -13.63 15.68
C ARG A 103 -3.47 -13.85 15.44
N ALA A 104 -2.81 -14.63 16.29
CA ALA A 104 -1.38 -14.93 16.17
C ALA A 104 -1.06 -15.69 14.87
N ALA A 105 -1.94 -16.60 14.43
CA ALA A 105 -1.77 -17.32 13.17
C ALA A 105 -1.83 -16.39 11.95
N LEU A 106 -2.73 -15.40 11.96
CA LEU A 106 -2.79 -14.36 10.91
C LEU A 106 -1.51 -13.51 10.90
N ASP A 107 -1.07 -13.06 12.08
CA ASP A 107 0.12 -12.19 12.20
C ASP A 107 1.40 -12.91 11.75
N ALA A 108 1.56 -14.19 12.10
CA ALA A 108 2.71 -14.98 11.65
C ALA A 108 2.83 -15.09 10.12
N GLN A 109 1.71 -15.11 9.39
CA GLN A 109 1.73 -15.10 7.93
C GLN A 109 2.04 -13.71 7.36
N LEU A 110 1.53 -12.65 7.99
CA LEU A 110 1.81 -11.28 7.59
C LEU A 110 3.29 -10.92 7.80
N GLU A 111 3.93 -11.46 8.84
CA GLU A 111 5.37 -11.27 9.10
C GLU A 111 6.27 -11.88 8.02
N LEU A 112 5.79 -12.84 7.22
CA LEU A 112 6.52 -13.39 6.08
C LEU A 112 6.57 -12.41 4.89
N ILE A 113 5.76 -11.36 4.89
CA ILE A 113 5.77 -10.30 3.89
C ILE A 113 6.81 -9.27 4.34
N ALA A 114 8.04 -9.44 3.87
CA ALA A 114 9.13 -8.53 4.20
C ALA A 114 9.09 -7.27 3.31
N ALA A 115 8.86 -6.10 3.92
CA ALA A 115 9.12 -4.82 3.26
C ALA A 115 10.60 -4.71 2.83
N PRO A 116 10.92 -4.00 1.74
CA PRO A 116 12.29 -3.87 1.25
C PRO A 116 13.25 -3.43 2.37
N GLN A 117 14.41 -4.09 2.49
CA GLN A 117 15.44 -3.60 3.41
C GLN A 117 15.98 -2.23 2.95
N ARG A 118 16.37 -1.37 3.90
CA ARG A 118 16.85 0.01 3.66
C ARG A 118 17.89 0.05 2.53
N GLN A 119 17.49 0.48 1.34
CA GLN A 119 18.39 0.72 0.22
C GLN A 119 18.63 2.22 0.03
N ARG A 120 19.82 2.57 -0.48
CA ARG A 120 20.16 3.93 -0.90
C ARG A 120 20.15 3.94 -2.43
N PHE A 121 19.37 4.83 -3.02
CA PHE A 121 19.34 4.99 -4.48
C PHE A 121 19.94 6.33 -4.87
N THR A 122 20.84 6.32 -5.84
CA THR A 122 21.40 7.55 -6.41
C THR A 122 20.73 7.83 -7.74
N LEU A 123 19.99 8.92 -7.83
CA LEU A 123 19.46 9.46 -9.07
C LEU A 123 20.53 10.32 -9.75
N THR A 124 20.97 9.90 -10.93
CA THR A 124 21.93 10.64 -11.76
C THR A 124 21.31 11.82 -12.52
N ALA A 125 19.97 11.94 -12.52
CA ALA A 125 19.20 12.99 -13.17
C ALA A 125 17.99 13.42 -12.31
N ARG A 126 17.27 14.47 -12.74
CA ARG A 126 16.03 14.95 -12.06
C ARG A 126 14.87 13.95 -12.14
N GLU A 127 14.95 12.99 -13.06
CA GLU A 127 13.97 11.94 -13.27
C GLU A 127 14.74 10.63 -13.45
N GLY A 128 14.27 9.56 -12.82
CA GLY A 128 14.95 8.27 -12.92
C GLY A 128 14.08 7.12 -12.42
N ARG A 129 14.35 5.94 -12.99
CA ARG A 129 13.72 4.70 -12.56
C ARG A 129 14.50 4.12 -11.39
N VAL A 130 13.79 3.83 -10.31
CA VAL A 130 14.33 3.15 -9.14
C VAL A 130 13.75 1.75 -9.10
N GLN A 131 14.61 0.74 -8.95
CA GLN A 131 14.19 -0.65 -8.80
C GLN A 131 14.03 -0.96 -7.31
N LEU A 132 12.80 -1.17 -6.87
CA LEU A 132 12.52 -1.65 -5.51
C LEU A 132 12.48 -3.18 -5.51
N SER A 133 13.32 -3.82 -4.70
CA SER A 133 13.24 -5.27 -4.48
C SER A 133 12.27 -5.57 -3.33
N LEU A 134 11.15 -6.21 -3.64
CA LEU A 134 10.19 -6.71 -2.66
C LEU A 134 10.29 -8.24 -2.60
N THR A 135 10.21 -8.80 -1.40
CA THR A 135 10.28 -10.25 -1.20
C THR A 135 8.97 -10.72 -0.59
N ASN A 136 8.29 -11.61 -1.30
CA ASN A 136 7.18 -12.38 -0.77
C ASN A 136 7.73 -13.72 -0.26
N GLY A 137 7.84 -13.87 1.07
CA GLY A 137 8.29 -15.10 1.72
C GLY A 137 7.22 -16.18 1.83
N THR A 138 6.02 -15.92 1.32
CA THR A 138 4.89 -16.87 1.35
C THR A 138 4.92 -17.77 0.12
N ASP A 139 4.23 -18.91 0.20
CA ASP A 139 4.15 -19.90 -0.88
C ASP A 139 3.10 -19.55 -1.96
N ARG A 140 2.46 -18.38 -1.84
CA ARG A 140 1.31 -17.96 -2.64
C ARG A 140 1.41 -16.48 -3.08
N PRO A 141 0.70 -16.07 -4.14
CA PRO A 141 0.69 -14.66 -4.55
C PRO A 141 -0.02 -13.79 -3.51
N VAL A 142 0.51 -12.57 -3.29
CA VAL A 142 -0.06 -11.58 -2.36
C VAL A 142 -0.31 -10.24 -3.06
N ASP A 143 -1.43 -9.62 -2.75
CA ASP A 143 -1.80 -8.29 -3.24
C ASP A 143 -1.49 -7.23 -2.15
N VAL A 144 -0.64 -6.26 -2.48
CA VAL A 144 -0.22 -5.21 -1.54
C VAL A 144 -0.36 -3.82 -2.16
N THR A 145 -0.54 -2.82 -1.31
CA THR A 145 -0.52 -1.41 -1.71
C THR A 145 0.70 -0.73 -1.12
N LEU A 146 1.54 -0.17 -1.99
CA LEU A 146 2.69 0.64 -1.64
C LEU A 146 2.26 2.11 -1.54
N GLU A 147 2.41 2.70 -0.37
CA GLU A 147 2.20 4.13 -0.14
C GLU A 147 3.57 4.81 0.01
N LEU A 148 3.88 5.71 -0.92
CA LEU A 148 5.13 6.44 -0.98
C LEU A 148 4.88 7.89 -0.54
N ARG A 149 5.60 8.34 0.50
CA ARG A 149 5.57 9.73 0.95
C ARG A 149 6.96 10.36 0.85
N GLY A 150 7.06 11.49 0.18
CA GLY A 150 8.30 12.28 0.11
C GLY A 150 8.02 13.73 -0.25
N ASP A 151 8.55 14.67 0.53
CA ASP A 151 8.28 16.11 0.33
C ASP A 151 8.94 16.69 -0.92
N ARG A 152 9.99 16.02 -1.41
CA ARG A 152 10.86 16.50 -2.51
C ARG A 152 10.88 15.56 -3.71
N LEU A 153 10.06 14.51 -3.69
CA LEU A 153 9.98 13.47 -4.72
C LEU A 153 8.51 13.32 -5.12
N GLU A 154 8.24 13.30 -6.42
CA GLU A 154 6.92 13.08 -7.00
C GLU A 154 6.93 11.78 -7.80
N LEU A 155 5.82 11.05 -7.80
CA LEU A 155 5.58 9.93 -8.70
C LEU A 155 4.68 10.43 -9.85
N PRO A 156 5.22 10.69 -11.05
CA PRO A 156 4.43 11.23 -12.15
C PRO A 156 3.28 10.31 -12.57
N GLU A 157 3.46 8.99 -12.39
CA GLU A 157 2.51 7.95 -12.77
C GLU A 157 1.44 7.71 -11.68
N TYR A 158 1.72 8.10 -10.43
CA TYR A 158 0.85 7.87 -9.28
C TYR A 158 0.75 9.15 -8.43
N PRO A 159 -0.11 10.12 -8.81
CA PRO A 159 -0.21 11.40 -8.12
C PRO A 159 -0.65 11.27 -6.65
N ASP A 160 -1.39 10.21 -6.32
CA ASP A 160 -1.82 9.90 -4.94
C ASP A 160 -0.73 9.19 -4.11
N GLY A 161 0.42 8.86 -4.73
CA GLY A 161 1.53 8.15 -4.09
C GLY A 161 1.22 6.69 -3.74
N ARG A 162 0.14 6.11 -4.28
CA ARG A 162 -0.31 4.74 -4.00
C ARG A 162 -0.17 3.85 -5.23
N VAL A 163 0.48 2.70 -5.07
CA VAL A 163 0.71 1.71 -6.13
C VAL A 163 0.23 0.35 -5.67
N GLN A 164 -0.73 -0.25 -6.37
CA GLN A 164 -1.17 -1.62 -6.10
C GLN A 164 -0.28 -2.60 -6.87
N VAL A 165 0.25 -3.62 -6.18
CA VAL A 165 1.17 -4.59 -6.78
C VAL A 165 0.79 -6.00 -6.33
N ARG A 166 0.72 -6.91 -7.30
CA ARG A 166 0.66 -8.35 -7.07
C ARG A 166 2.08 -8.93 -7.02
N LEU A 167 2.44 -9.50 -5.89
CA LEU A 167 3.73 -10.14 -5.64
C LEU A 167 3.58 -11.65 -5.70
N GLU A 168 4.17 -12.26 -6.72
CA GLU A 168 4.34 -13.72 -6.78
C GLU A 168 5.34 -14.19 -5.70
N PRO A 169 5.32 -15.47 -5.30
CA PRO A 169 6.29 -16.04 -4.37
C PRO A 169 7.74 -15.76 -4.78
N GLY A 170 8.57 -15.32 -3.83
CA GLY A 170 9.98 -14.99 -4.03
C GLY A 170 10.27 -13.49 -4.12
N THR A 171 11.47 -13.15 -4.61
CA THR A 171 11.93 -11.76 -4.71
C THR A 171 11.67 -11.20 -6.09
N ARG A 172 10.96 -10.06 -6.16
CA ARG A 172 10.62 -9.36 -7.39
C ARG A 172 11.15 -7.92 -7.37
N GLN A 173 11.64 -7.47 -8.52
CA GLN A 173 12.02 -6.07 -8.73
C GLN A 173 10.86 -5.32 -9.37
N ILE A 174 10.52 -4.16 -8.81
CA ILE A 174 9.49 -3.27 -9.31
C ILE A 174 10.16 -1.97 -9.73
N ASP A 175 10.00 -1.61 -11.00
CA ASP A 175 10.48 -0.35 -11.52
C ASP A 175 9.47 0.76 -11.20
N LEU A 176 9.91 1.78 -10.45
CA LEU A 176 9.12 2.98 -10.18
C LEU A 176 9.79 4.20 -10.79
N LEU A 177 9.01 5.02 -11.51
CA LEU A 177 9.48 6.29 -12.04
C LEU A 177 9.35 7.38 -10.97
N LEU A 178 10.48 7.93 -10.53
CA LEU A 178 10.53 9.03 -9.57
C LEU A 178 11.00 10.32 -10.25
N ARG A 179 10.40 11.45 -9.88
CA ARG A 179 10.82 12.79 -10.28
C ARG A 179 11.20 13.62 -9.06
N ALA A 180 12.43 14.12 -9.04
CA ALA A 180 12.95 14.96 -7.97
C ALA A 180 12.62 16.44 -8.21
N ARG A 181 12.00 17.09 -7.21
CA ARG A 181 11.68 18.52 -7.26
C ARG A 181 12.91 19.40 -7.02
N SER A 182 13.88 18.91 -6.25
CA SER A 182 15.10 19.65 -5.86
C SER A 182 16.35 18.75 -5.85
N SER A 183 17.52 19.33 -6.07
CA SER A 183 18.81 18.65 -5.88
C SER A 183 19.08 18.35 -4.40
N GLY A 184 19.83 17.27 -4.12
CA GLY A 184 20.23 16.89 -2.76
C GLY A 184 19.70 15.52 -2.32
N ASP A 185 19.92 15.18 -1.06
CA ASP A 185 19.30 14.01 -0.43
C ASP A 185 17.84 14.29 -0.10
N ALA A 186 16.96 13.41 -0.56
CA ALA A 186 15.55 13.42 -0.23
C ALA A 186 15.17 12.08 0.44
N PRO A 187 14.66 12.09 1.68
CA PRO A 187 14.08 10.89 2.26
C PRO A 187 12.76 10.55 1.54
N LEU A 188 12.56 9.26 1.29
CA LEU A 188 11.36 8.65 0.74
C LEU A 188 10.87 7.60 1.74
N ASP A 189 9.72 7.85 2.35
CA ASP A 189 9.10 6.89 3.25
C ASP A 189 8.21 5.95 2.45
N LEU A 190 8.57 4.66 2.46
CA LEU A 190 7.82 3.59 1.84
C LEU A 190 7.02 2.86 2.92
N ARG A 191 5.70 2.76 2.74
CA ARG A 191 4.82 1.93 3.55
C ARG A 191 4.19 0.85 2.68
N VAL A 192 4.23 -0.38 3.13
CA VAL A 192 3.54 -1.50 2.51
C VAL A 192 2.29 -1.74 3.34
N THR A 193 1.12 -1.66 2.70
CA THR A 193 -0.18 -1.77 3.36
C THR A 193 -1.04 -2.79 2.64
N SER A 194 -2.01 -3.37 3.35
CA SER A 194 -3.06 -4.17 2.71
C SER A 194 -3.87 -3.32 1.72
N PRO A 195 -4.52 -3.91 0.70
CA PRO A 195 -5.34 -3.17 -0.25
C PRO A 195 -6.45 -2.32 0.36
N ASP A 196 -6.95 -2.67 1.55
CA ASP A 196 -7.92 -1.88 2.30
C ASP A 196 -7.30 -0.78 3.19
N GLY A 197 -5.97 -0.71 3.25
CA GLY A 197 -5.21 0.27 4.05
C GLY A 197 -5.29 0.06 5.56
N ARG A 198 -5.86 -1.05 6.04
CA ARG A 198 -6.09 -1.30 7.47
C ARG A 198 -4.94 -2.03 8.16
N LEU A 199 -4.12 -2.78 7.43
CA LEU A 199 -2.94 -3.48 7.95
C LEU A 199 -1.66 -2.84 7.40
N ASP A 200 -0.76 -2.41 8.30
CA ASP A 200 0.61 -2.00 7.96
C ASP A 200 1.46 -3.28 7.90
N LEU A 201 1.86 -3.68 6.69
CA LEU A 201 2.67 -4.87 6.41
C LEU A 201 4.17 -4.58 6.58
N GLY A 202 4.56 -3.30 6.64
CA GLY A 202 5.93 -2.91 6.90
C GLY A 202 6.28 -1.49 6.45
N ARG A 203 7.25 -0.88 7.13
CA ARG A 203 7.69 0.49 6.90
C ARG A 203 9.20 0.56 6.67
N THR A 204 9.62 1.18 5.57
CA THR A 204 11.03 1.40 5.25
C THR A 204 11.26 2.84 4.79
N SER A 205 12.24 3.51 5.39
CA SER A 205 12.74 4.80 4.89
C SER A 205 13.92 4.58 3.94
N VAL A 206 13.82 5.14 2.73
CA VAL A 206 14.82 5.05 1.66
C VAL A 206 15.37 6.46 1.42
N THR A 207 16.68 6.64 1.35
CA THR A 207 17.27 7.94 0.99
C THR A 207 17.63 7.96 -0.48
N VAL A 208 17.13 8.97 -1.20
CA VAL A 208 17.40 9.16 -2.62
C VAL A 208 18.32 10.37 -2.81
N ARG A 209 19.54 10.16 -3.31
CA ARG A 209 20.51 11.23 -3.60
C ARG A 209 20.30 11.71 -5.04
N THR A 210 20.00 12.99 -5.25
CA THR A 210 19.85 13.56 -6.60
C THR A 210 20.97 14.54 -6.93
N THR A 211 21.74 14.27 -7.99
CA THR A 211 22.78 15.17 -8.51
C THR A 211 22.29 15.94 -9.74
N ALA A 212 21.39 16.90 -9.58
CA ALA A 212 21.02 17.76 -10.71
C ALA A 212 22.09 18.85 -10.91
N VAL A 213 22.69 18.87 -12.09
CA VAL A 213 23.58 19.95 -12.53
C VAL A 213 22.74 21.23 -12.58
N SER A 214 23.16 22.26 -11.83
CA SER A 214 22.44 23.54 -11.77
C SER A 214 22.45 24.18 -13.17
N GLY A 215 21.28 24.57 -13.71
CA GLY A 215 21.18 25.18 -15.05
C GLY A 215 22.05 26.44 -15.21
N VAL A 216 22.34 27.11 -14.10
CA VAL A 216 23.29 28.24 -14.01
C VAL A 216 24.70 27.84 -14.46
N GLY A 217 25.15 26.62 -14.17
CA GLY A 217 26.44 26.10 -14.59
C GLY A 217 26.55 25.95 -16.11
N LEU A 218 25.45 25.58 -16.77
CA LEU A 218 25.39 25.47 -18.23
C LEU A 218 25.43 26.85 -18.90
N VAL A 219 24.73 27.83 -18.33
CA VAL A 219 24.77 29.23 -18.79
C VAL A 219 26.17 29.82 -18.61
N LEU A 220 26.81 29.59 -17.46
CA LEU A 220 28.18 30.03 -17.19
C LEU A 220 29.19 29.40 -18.15
N MET A 221 29.07 28.09 -18.43
CA MET A 221 29.92 27.42 -19.42
C MET A 221 29.70 27.97 -20.83
N GLY A 222 28.44 28.19 -21.24
CA GLY A 222 28.12 28.82 -22.52
C GLY A 222 28.69 30.23 -22.63
N ALA A 223 28.56 31.05 -21.59
CA ALA A 223 29.11 32.40 -21.55
C ALA A 223 30.65 32.40 -21.60
N ALA A 224 31.30 31.49 -20.86
CA ALA A 224 32.76 31.34 -20.86
C ALA A 224 33.27 30.89 -22.24
N LEU A 225 32.59 29.94 -22.88
CA LEU A 225 32.92 29.48 -24.23
C LEU A 225 32.75 30.61 -25.26
N LEU A 226 31.66 31.36 -25.16
CA LEU A 226 31.39 32.49 -26.06
C LEU A 226 32.42 33.61 -25.89
N PHE A 227 32.78 33.93 -24.64
CA PHE A 227 33.86 34.87 -24.33
C PHE A 227 35.19 34.40 -24.92
N LEU A 228 35.53 33.11 -24.74
CA LEU A 228 36.75 32.54 -25.27
C LEU A 228 36.81 32.64 -26.80
N VAL A 229 35.73 32.30 -27.51
CA VAL A 229 35.64 32.38 -28.97
C VAL A 229 35.78 33.83 -29.46
N VAL A 230 35.07 34.77 -28.83
CA VAL A 230 35.14 36.19 -29.18
C VAL A 230 36.54 36.73 -28.98
N TRP A 231 37.16 36.38 -27.85
CA TRP A 231 38.51 36.81 -27.51
C TRP A 231 39.54 36.24 -28.49
N TRP A 232 39.51 34.93 -28.77
CA TRP A 232 40.42 34.27 -29.71
C TRP A 232 40.33 34.88 -31.10
N THR A 233 39.10 35.08 -31.58
CA THR A 233 38.85 35.68 -32.90
C THR A 233 39.40 37.10 -32.97
N ARG A 234 39.20 37.90 -31.93
CA ARG A 234 39.71 39.27 -31.85
C ARG A 234 41.24 39.33 -31.77
N THR A 235 41.88 38.41 -31.05
CA THR A 235 43.35 38.34 -30.91
C THR A 235 44.01 37.93 -32.22
N ILE A 236 43.56 36.86 -32.87
CA ILE A 236 44.13 36.40 -34.15
C ILE A 236 43.93 37.43 -35.26
N LEU A 237 42.79 38.12 -35.30
CA LEU A 237 42.56 39.20 -36.27
C LEU A 237 43.43 40.45 -36.02
N ARG A 238 43.85 40.69 -34.77
CA ARG A 238 44.77 41.79 -34.42
C ARG A 238 46.21 41.44 -34.78
N ASP A 239 46.64 40.20 -34.55
CA ASP A 239 48.01 39.77 -34.89
C ASP A 239 48.25 39.73 -36.40
N ARG A 240 47.21 39.45 -37.20
CA ARG A 240 47.30 39.52 -38.67
C ARG A 240 47.51 40.93 -39.23
N ARG A 241 47.22 42.00 -38.46
CA ARG A 241 47.51 43.40 -38.88
C ARG A 241 48.93 43.85 -38.52
N ALA A 242 49.56 43.23 -37.52
CA ALA A 242 50.96 43.50 -37.18
C ALA A 242 51.95 42.83 -38.16
N ALA A 243 51.54 41.73 -38.81
CA ALA A 243 52.37 40.98 -39.76
C ALA A 243 52.50 41.61 -41.17
N ARG A 244 51.83 42.73 -41.47
CA ARG A 244 51.98 43.46 -42.75
C ARG A 244 52.98 44.63 -42.69
N GLY A 245 53.65 44.83 -41.56
CA GLY A 245 54.57 45.96 -41.35
C GLY A 245 56.06 45.65 -41.44
N ARG A 246 56.50 44.41 -41.67
CA ARG A 246 57.93 44.08 -41.75
C ARG A 246 58.24 43.06 -42.85
N HIS A 247 58.56 43.57 -44.03
CA HIS A 247 59.47 42.91 -44.95
C HIS A 247 60.65 43.84 -45.28
N PRO A 248 61.85 43.28 -45.52
CA PRO A 248 63.14 43.89 -45.27
C PRO A 248 63.66 44.58 -46.53
N ALA A 249 64.44 45.64 -46.36
CA ALA A 249 65.11 46.31 -47.47
C ALA A 249 66.53 46.71 -47.07
N HIS A 250 67.49 46.07 -47.75
CA HIS A 250 68.83 46.54 -48.11
C HIS A 250 69.86 46.76 -46.98
N ALA A 251 70.92 45.94 -46.91
CA ALA A 251 72.13 45.90 -47.75
C ALA A 251 73.23 46.82 -47.20
N LYS A 252 74.32 46.25 -46.69
CA LYS A 252 75.61 46.12 -47.39
C LYS A 252 76.57 45.28 -46.53
#